data_AF-A0A7J6XFF2-F1
#
_entry.id   AF-A0A7J6XFF2-F1
#
_cell.length_a   1.000
_cell.length_b   1.000
_cell.length_c   1.000
_cell.angle_alpha   90.00
_cell.angle_beta   90.00
_cell.angle_gamma   90.00
#
_symmetry.space_group_name_H-M   'P 1'
#
loop_
_entity.id
_entity.type
_entity.pdbx_description
1 polymer ?
#
loop_
_entity_poly.entity_id
_entity_poly.type
_entity_poly.pdbx_seq_one_letter_code
_entity_poly.pdbx_strand_id
1 'polypeptide(L)'
;MTACVKHAAHAMVEGGKGGSIICTASVAGKMEGDDGLQDYAITKNAVVGLVRTGSCELGKYGIRDNCVSPGAVATPMTMECFGMKDKESAEEAFSTHSLKGKVLKVIMWLMLCCFLPNRPVVW
;
A
#
# COMPACT_ATOMS: atom_id res chain seq x y z
N MET A 1 -4.30 11.39 3.45
CA MET A 1 -3.52 10.94 2.26
C MET A 1 -3.54 11.99 1.15
N THR A 2 -4.71 12.34 0.60
CA THR A 2 -4.86 13.30 -0.51
C THR A 2 -4.18 14.64 -0.28
N ALA A 3 -4.33 15.23 0.92
CA ALA A 3 -3.64 16.48 1.27
C ALA A 3 -2.11 16.34 1.23
N CYS A 4 -1.55 15.24 1.74
CA CYS A 4 -0.11 15.00 1.74
C CYS A 4 0.42 14.86 0.30
N VAL A 5 -0.27 14.07 -0.54
CA VAL A 5 0.10 13.90 -1.96
C VAL A 5 0.04 15.24 -2.68
N LYS A 6 -1.01 16.04 -2.46
CA LYS A 6 -1.14 17.38 -3.07
C LYS A 6 0.05 18.28 -2.73
N HIS A 7 0.40 18.42 -1.45
CA HIS A 7 1.49 19.32 -1.03
C HIS A 7 2.86 18.79 -1.45
N ALA A 8 3.09 17.48 -1.37
CA ALA A 8 4.34 16.87 -1.85
C ALA A 8 4.51 17.06 -3.36
N ALA A 9 3.44 16.81 -4.13
CA ALA A 9 3.44 17.03 -5.58
C ALA A 9 3.71 18.50 -5.92
N HIS A 10 3.06 19.45 -5.24
CA HIS A 10 3.29 20.88 -5.45
C HIS A 10 4.77 21.26 -5.26
N ALA A 11 5.36 20.85 -4.14
CA ALA A 11 6.77 21.12 -3.85
C ALA A 11 7.72 20.46 -4.87
N MET A 12 7.40 19.26 -5.36
CA MET A 12 8.19 18.58 -6.41
C MET A 12 8.08 19.28 -7.77
N VAL A 13 6.90 19.80 -8.11
CA VAL A 13 6.67 20.58 -9.34
C VAL A 13 7.43 21.89 -9.28
N GLU A 14 7.33 22.64 -8.17
CA GLU A 14 8.08 23.89 -7.97
C GLU A 14 9.60 23.66 -8.01
N GLY A 15 10.05 22.52 -7.46
CA GLY A 15 11.46 22.15 -7.48
C GLY A 15 12.00 21.75 -8.86
N GLY A 16 11.13 21.40 -9.82
CA GLY A 16 11.50 21.12 -11.21
C GLY A 16 12.40 19.88 -11.45
N LYS A 17 12.63 19.05 -10.43
CA LYS A 17 13.52 17.88 -10.49
C LYS A 17 12.80 16.55 -10.70
N GLY A 18 11.47 16.57 -10.81
CA GLY A 18 10.65 15.37 -10.76
C GLY A 18 10.69 14.71 -9.38
N GLY A 19 10.29 13.43 -9.29
CA GLY A 19 10.32 12.72 -8.02
C GLY A 19 9.56 11.40 -8.00
N SER A 20 9.41 10.86 -6.79
CA SER A 20 8.58 9.68 -6.53
C SER A 20 7.77 9.87 -5.25
N ILE A 21 6.47 9.60 -5.33
CA ILE A 21 5.54 9.50 -4.21
C ILE A 21 5.15 8.03 -4.08
N ILE A 22 5.17 7.51 -2.85
CA ILE A 22 4.81 6.12 -2.55
C ILE A 22 3.76 6.12 -1.44
N CYS A 23 2.54 5.68 -1.78
CA CYS A 23 1.43 5.55 -0.86
C CYS A 23 1.29 4.12 -0.33
N THR A 24 0.76 3.95 0.88
CA THR A 24 0.48 2.64 1.46
C THR A 24 -1.03 2.34 1.44
N ALA A 25 -1.43 1.46 0.52
CA ALA A 25 -2.77 0.88 0.42
C ALA A 25 -2.86 -0.39 1.29
N SER A 26 -3.73 -1.34 0.94
CA SER A 26 -3.86 -2.64 1.60
C SER A 26 -4.60 -3.61 0.69
N VAL A 27 -4.30 -4.91 0.80
CA VAL A 27 -5.08 -5.95 0.10
C VAL A 27 -6.54 -5.98 0.55
N ALA A 28 -6.86 -5.52 1.76
CA ALA A 28 -8.23 -5.41 2.26
C ALA A 28 -9.11 -4.48 1.39
N GLY A 29 -8.51 -3.55 0.64
CA GLY A 29 -9.25 -2.72 -0.32
C GLY A 29 -9.64 -3.44 -1.62
N LYS A 30 -9.11 -4.65 -1.85
CA LYS A 30 -9.41 -5.51 -3.02
C LYS A 30 -10.07 -6.83 -2.63
N MET A 31 -10.03 -7.23 -1.37
CA MET A 31 -10.66 -8.47 -0.89
C MET A 31 -12.14 -8.20 -0.61
N GLU A 32 -13.00 -9.07 -1.13
CA GLU A 32 -14.42 -9.10 -0.82
C GLU A 32 -14.62 -9.95 0.45
N GLY A 33 -15.32 -9.43 1.46
CA GLY A 33 -15.83 -10.25 2.56
C GLY A 33 -15.16 -10.17 3.94
N ASP A 34 -14.34 -9.16 4.24
CA ASP A 34 -13.92 -8.92 5.63
C ASP A 34 -15.02 -8.17 6.40
N ASP A 35 -15.86 -8.93 7.11
CA ASP A 35 -16.91 -8.39 7.98
C ASP A 35 -16.30 -7.46 9.03
N GLY A 36 -16.80 -6.21 9.09
CA GLY A 36 -16.34 -5.19 10.03
C GLY A 36 -15.22 -4.26 9.52
N LEU A 37 -14.67 -4.47 8.32
CA LEU A 37 -13.61 -3.61 7.75
C LEU A 37 -14.07 -2.76 6.56
N GLN A 38 -15.38 -2.56 6.36
CA GLN A 38 -15.94 -1.85 5.20
C GLN A 38 -15.33 -0.44 5.00
N ASP A 39 -15.30 0.38 6.06
CA ASP A 39 -14.74 1.74 5.98
C ASP A 39 -13.24 1.74 5.67
N TYR A 40 -12.51 0.76 6.22
CA TYR A 40 -11.08 0.58 5.96
C TYR A 40 -10.83 0.13 4.52
N ALA A 41 -11.61 -0.83 4.02
CA ALA A 41 -11.54 -1.33 2.65
C ALA A 41 -11.83 -0.21 1.65
N ILE A 42 -12.89 0.58 1.86
CA ILE A 42 -13.23 1.77 1.04
C ILE A 42 -12.06 2.75 1.04
N THR A 43 -11.53 3.07 2.22
CA THR A 43 -10.41 4.02 2.36
C THR A 43 -9.17 3.52 1.60
N LYS A 44 -8.83 2.23 1.71
CA LYS A 44 -7.64 1.66 1.06
C LYS A 44 -7.82 1.50 -0.44
N ASN A 45 -9.03 1.27 -0.93
CA ASN A 45 -9.33 1.31 -2.35
C ASN A 45 -9.26 2.76 -2.90
N ALA A 46 -9.74 3.74 -2.14
CA ALA A 46 -9.62 5.15 -2.50
C ALA A 46 -8.15 5.60 -2.66
N VAL A 47 -7.21 5.05 -1.88
CA VAL A 47 -5.77 5.30 -2.07
C VAL A 47 -5.27 4.79 -3.43
N VAL A 48 -5.73 3.62 -3.88
CA VAL A 48 -5.37 3.09 -5.20
C VAL A 48 -5.91 3.99 -6.32
N GLY A 49 -7.16 4.44 -6.19
CA GLY A 49 -7.76 5.40 -7.12
C GLY A 49 -7.03 6.74 -7.15
N LEU A 50 -6.63 7.26 -5.98
CA LEU A 50 -5.84 8.49 -5.85
C LEU A 50 -4.50 8.36 -6.59
N VAL A 51 -3.77 7.28 -6.40
CA VAL A 51 -2.46 7.06 -7.06
C VAL A 51 -2.62 6.91 -8.57
N ARG A 52 -3.68 6.23 -9.03
CA ARG A 52 -3.96 6.08 -10.46
C ARG A 52 -4.28 7.41 -11.14
N THR A 53 -5.04 8.27 -10.47
CA THR A 53 -5.37 9.60 -11.01
C THR A 53 -4.16 10.55 -10.91
N GLY A 54 -3.48 10.57 -9.76
CA GLY A 54 -2.30 11.39 -9.52
C GLY A 54 -1.14 11.06 -10.44
N SER A 55 -0.87 9.78 -10.71
CA SER A 55 0.19 9.38 -11.67
C SER A 55 -0.06 9.92 -13.09
N CYS A 56 -1.32 9.96 -13.56
CA CYS A 56 -1.67 10.54 -14.86
C CYS A 56 -1.45 12.06 -14.89
N GLU A 57 -1.79 12.78 -13.82
CA GLU A 57 -1.67 14.24 -13.76
C GLU A 57 -0.22 14.71 -13.57
N LEU A 58 0.56 13.97 -12.78
CA LEU A 58 1.90 14.34 -12.36
C LEU A 58 3.00 13.82 -13.28
N GLY A 59 2.70 12.86 -14.15
CA GLY A 59 3.66 12.26 -15.09
C GLY A 59 4.33 13.28 -16.01
N LYS A 60 3.63 14.34 -16.43
CA LYS A 60 4.19 15.43 -17.25
C LYS A 60 5.29 16.24 -16.55
N TYR A 61 5.35 16.18 -15.22
CA TYR A 61 6.38 16.84 -14.41
C TYR A 61 7.53 15.90 -14.02
N GLY A 62 7.56 14.68 -14.56
CA GLY A 62 8.56 13.66 -14.19
C GLY A 62 8.38 13.12 -12.76
N ILE A 63 7.18 13.26 -12.19
CA ILE A 63 6.85 12.74 -10.85
C ILE A 63 6.10 11.42 -11.02
N ARG A 64 6.58 10.38 -10.33
CA ARG A 64 5.94 9.06 -10.30
C ARG A 64 5.14 8.91 -9.01
N ASP A 65 3.87 8.55 -9.12
CA ASP A 65 3.03 8.20 -7.97
C ASP A 65 2.72 6.71 -8.02
N ASN A 66 3.08 6.00 -6.97
CA ASN A 66 2.88 4.55 -6.84
C ASN A 66 2.27 4.22 -5.49
N CYS A 67 1.67 3.03 -5.38
CA CYS A 67 1.25 2.51 -4.10
C CYS A 67 1.65 1.05 -3.90
N VAL A 68 1.75 0.69 -2.63
CA VAL A 68 2.00 -0.67 -2.18
C VAL A 68 0.79 -1.17 -1.40
N SER A 69 0.36 -2.39 -1.67
CA SER A 69 -0.78 -3.03 -0.97
C SER A 69 -0.30 -4.23 -0.16
N PRO A 70 0.10 -4.04 1.12
CA PRO A 70 0.52 -5.14 1.96
C PRO A 70 -0.65 -6.06 2.31
N GLY A 71 -0.34 -7.36 2.38
CA GLY A 71 -1.15 -8.37 3.06
C GLY A 71 -1.03 -8.28 4.57
N ALA A 72 -1.93 -8.95 5.29
CA ALA A 72 -1.86 -9.04 6.74
C ALA A 72 -0.55 -9.71 7.18
N VAL A 73 0.03 -9.19 8.27
CA VAL A 73 1.25 -9.71 8.90
C VAL A 73 0.92 -10.00 10.34
N ALA A 74 1.36 -11.15 10.85
CA ALA A 74 1.20 -11.54 12.25
C ALA A 74 2.04 -10.64 13.16
N THR A 75 1.47 -9.50 13.52
CA THR A 75 1.99 -8.55 14.50
C THR A 75 1.03 -8.50 15.69
N PRO A 76 1.47 -8.08 16.89
CA PRO A 76 0.58 -7.96 18.05
C PRO A 76 -0.70 -7.17 17.75
N MET A 77 -0.59 -6.06 17.00
CA MET A 77 -1.72 -5.24 16.56
C MET A 77 -2.70 -6.04 15.70
N THR A 78 -2.21 -6.72 14.66
CA THR A 78 -3.06 -7.49 13.74
C THR A 78 -3.72 -8.65 14.48
N MET A 79 -2.98 -9.35 15.35
CA MET A 79 -3.51 -10.47 16.13
C MET A 79 -4.63 -10.00 17.08
N GLU A 80 -4.48 -8.84 17.72
CA GLU A 80 -5.54 -8.24 18.53
C GLU A 80 -6.76 -7.86 17.68
N CYS A 81 -6.56 -7.21 16.53
CA CYS A 81 -7.65 -6.82 15.62
C CYS A 81 -8.49 -8.01 15.13
N PHE A 82 -7.88 -9.17 14.90
CA PHE A 82 -8.57 -10.38 14.43
C PHE A 82 -8.87 -11.38 15.55
N GLY A 83 -8.66 -11.03 16.82
CA GLY A 83 -8.96 -11.90 17.97
C GLY A 83 -8.13 -13.18 18.04
N MET A 84 -6.94 -13.18 17.41
CA MET A 84 -6.05 -14.34 17.34
C MET A 84 -5.10 -14.36 18.54
N LYS A 85 -5.05 -15.49 19.25
CA LYS A 85 -4.19 -15.65 20.44
C LYS A 85 -2.81 -16.23 20.10
N ASP A 86 -2.75 -17.05 19.06
CA ASP A 86 -1.55 -17.79 18.69
C ASP A 86 -0.94 -17.26 17.40
N LYS A 87 0.37 -16.97 17.44
CA LYS A 87 1.10 -16.39 16.31
C LYS A 87 1.19 -17.34 15.12
N GLU A 88 1.33 -18.64 15.36
CA GLU A 88 1.38 -19.65 14.29
C GLU A 88 0.04 -19.74 13.54
N SER A 89 -1.07 -19.74 14.28
CA SER A 89 -2.42 -19.73 13.67
C SER A 89 -2.67 -18.44 12.88
N ALA A 90 -2.21 -17.29 13.38
CA ALA A 90 -2.28 -16.03 12.65
C ALA A 90 -1.43 -16.04 11.38
N GLU A 91 -0.21 -16.56 11.45
CA GLU A 91 0.67 -16.69 10.30
C GLU A 91 0.08 -17.62 9.23
N GLU A 92 -0.56 -18.72 9.63
CA GLU A 92 -1.26 -19.63 8.72
C GLU A 92 -2.47 -18.97 8.06
N ALA A 93 -3.33 -18.31 8.85
CA ALA A 93 -4.50 -17.58 8.36
C ALA A 93 -4.16 -16.43 7.41
N PHE A 94 -3.01 -15.78 7.60
CA PHE A 94 -2.52 -14.73 6.69
C PHE A 94 -1.72 -15.28 5.51
N SER A 95 -1.23 -16.53 5.59
CA SER A 95 -0.47 -17.18 4.51
C SER A 95 -1.33 -17.61 3.33
N THR A 96 -2.61 -17.97 3.58
CA THR A 96 -3.59 -18.35 2.55
C THR A 96 -3.83 -17.27 1.51
N HIS A 97 -3.62 -16.00 1.89
CA HIS A 97 -3.79 -14.85 1.02
C HIS A 97 -2.52 -14.47 0.24
N SER A 98 -1.45 -15.27 0.37
CA SER A 98 -0.17 -15.06 -0.31
C SER A 98 0.10 -16.17 -1.31
N LEU A 99 0.36 -15.81 -2.58
CA LEU A 99 0.62 -16.71 -3.71
C LEU A 99 1.72 -17.78 -3.51
N LYS A 100 2.54 -17.67 -2.46
CA LYS A 100 3.61 -18.64 -2.12
C LYS A 100 3.46 -19.29 -0.74
N GLY A 101 2.33 -19.09 -0.04
CA GLY A 101 2.17 -19.54 1.35
C GLY A 101 3.20 -18.95 2.32
N LYS A 102 3.85 -17.84 1.93
CA LYS A 102 4.89 -17.18 2.73
C LYS A 102 4.30 -15.98 3.45
N VAL A 103 4.50 -15.94 4.76
CA VAL A 103 4.18 -14.77 5.59
C VAL A 103 5.01 -13.58 5.12
N LEU A 104 4.34 -12.47 4.83
CA LEU A 104 4.99 -11.20 4.51
C LEU A 104 5.78 -10.72 5.72
N LYS A 105 7.10 -10.56 5.56
CA LYS A 105 7.97 -9.95 6.57
C LYS A 105 8.13 -8.46 6.29
N VAL A 106 8.32 -7.68 7.34
CA VAL A 106 8.57 -6.22 7.26
C VAL A 106 9.74 -5.88 6.32
N ILE A 107 10.75 -6.74 6.21
CA ILE A 107 11.89 -6.57 5.28
C ILE A 107 11.45 -6.49 3.81
N MET A 108 10.35 -7.15 3.45
CA MET A 108 9.81 -7.16 2.10
C MET A 108 9.18 -5.80 1.74
N TRP A 109 8.74 -5.05 2.75
CA TRP A 109 8.29 -3.67 2.60
C TRP A 109 9.44 -2.72 2.26
N LEU A 110 10.58 -2.85 2.96
CA LEU A 110 11.78 -2.07 2.68
C LEU A 110 12.30 -2.30 1.25
N MET A 111 12.33 -3.56 0.80
CA MET A 111 12.76 -3.86 -0.58
C MET A 111 11.84 -3.22 -1.63
N LEU A 112 10.52 -3.25 -1.39
CA LEU A 112 9.54 -2.71 -2.34
C LEU A 112 9.58 -1.18 -2.40
N CYS A 113 9.74 -0.53 -1.23
CA CYS A 113 9.98 0.91 -1.12
C CYS A 113 11.30 1.36 -1.75
N CYS A 114 12.34 0.52 -1.80
CA CYS A 114 13.58 0.81 -2.52
C CYS A 114 13.48 0.59 -4.04
N PHE A 115 12.55 -0.26 -4.48
CA PHE A 115 12.43 -0.65 -5.89
C PHE A 115 11.48 0.25 -6.69
N LEU A 116 10.34 0.62 -6.10
CA LEU A 116 9.34 1.50 -6.73
C LEU A 116 9.84 2.91 -7.13
N PRO A 117 10.77 3.55 -6.40
CA PRO A 117 11.36 4.81 -6.83
C PRO A 117 12.35 4.68 -7.99
N ASN A 118 12.53 3.53 -8.63
CA ASN A 118 13.46 3.40 -9.77
C ASN A 118 12.87 2.76 -11.04
N ARG A 119 11.56 2.44 -11.08
CA ARG A 119 10.92 1.81 -12.26
C ARG A 119 9.71 2.59 -12.78
N PRO A 120 9.42 2.48 -14.09
CA PRO A 120 8.12 2.87 -14.64
C PRO A 120 7.03 1.89 -14.17
N VAL A 121 5.80 2.41 -14.06
CA VAL A 121 4.63 1.71 -13.53
C VAL A 121 4.36 0.43 -14.35
N VAL A 122 4.28 -0.72 -13.69
CA VAL A 122 3.73 -1.96 -14.26
C VAL A 122 2.54 -2.33 -13.38
N TRP A 123 1.36 -2.40 -13.99
CA TRP A 123 0.08 -2.68 -13.31
C TRP A 123 0.05 -4.09 -12.70
#